data_AF-A0A316RJS0-F1
#
_entry.id   AF-A0A316RJS0-F1
#
_cell.length_a   1.000
_cell.length_b   1.000
_cell.length_c   1.000
_cell.angle_alpha   90.00
_cell.angle_beta   90.00
_cell.angle_gamma   90.00
#
_symmetry.space_group_name_H-M   'P 1'
#
loop_
_entity.id
_entity.type
_entity.pdbx_description
1 polymer ?
#
loop_
_entity_poly.entity_id
_entity_poly.type
_entity_poly.pdbx_seq_one_letter_code
_entity_poly.pdbx_strand_id
1 'polypeptide(L)'
;MADIIVFTGKLDEFYNYSLGMLEYRTVNFEQEIYDCPNYQGNAVINYTEHEVPYTRVIEHKHFEMFGTAVNECLKTVISKEYSVEWKPGMEPYYPVNDLYNNTLAERYRTLALHEKNVIFGGRLAEYRYYDMNVIIEKLLTKCF
;
A
#
# COMPACT_ATOMS: atom_id res chain seq x y z
N MET A 1 -11.38 28.54 5.15
CA MET A 1 -10.27 27.59 4.90
C MET A 1 -9.77 27.15 6.27
N ALA A 2 -9.27 25.92 6.41
CA ALA A 2 -8.71 25.47 7.68
C ALA A 2 -7.37 26.18 7.96
N ASP A 3 -7.05 26.40 9.24
CA ASP A 3 -5.81 27.06 9.66
C ASP A 3 -4.57 26.16 9.49
N ILE A 4 -4.78 24.84 9.60
CA ILE A 4 -3.76 23.80 9.45
C ILE A 4 -4.31 22.70 8.55
N ILE A 5 -3.49 22.19 7.63
CA ILE A 5 -3.79 21.08 6.73
C ILE A 5 -2.95 19.88 7.14
N VAL A 6 -3.58 18.73 7.36
CA VAL A 6 -2.87 17.44 7.47
C VAL A 6 -2.90 16.78 6.11
N PHE A 7 -1.74 16.65 5.47
CA PHE A 7 -1.60 16.07 4.14
C PHE A 7 -0.95 14.69 4.22
N THR A 8 -1.68 13.70 3.70
CA THR A 8 -1.26 12.28 3.67
C THR A 8 -1.17 11.70 2.26
N GLY A 9 -1.37 12.55 1.23
CA GLY A 9 -1.26 12.19 -0.19
C GLY A 9 0.18 12.11 -0.70
N LYS A 10 0.36 11.99 -2.01
CA LYS A 10 1.69 11.87 -2.62
C LYS A 10 2.47 13.17 -2.49
N LEU A 11 3.70 13.06 -2.00
CA LEU A 11 4.56 14.19 -1.69
C LEU A 11 4.91 15.03 -2.93
N ASP A 12 5.22 14.39 -4.05
CA ASP A 12 5.54 15.02 -5.33
C ASP A 12 4.31 15.67 -5.99
N GLU A 13 3.14 15.03 -5.91
CA GLU A 13 1.87 15.54 -6.42
C GLU A 13 1.45 16.85 -5.73
N PHE A 14 1.67 16.97 -4.41
CA PHE A 14 1.45 18.21 -3.68
C PHE A 14 2.16 19.41 -4.32
N TYR A 15 3.37 19.20 -4.85
CA TYR A 15 4.19 20.21 -5.52
C TYR A 15 4.05 20.20 -7.05
N ASN A 16 2.97 19.62 -7.58
CA ASN A 16 2.73 19.48 -9.02
C ASN A 16 3.93 18.88 -9.77
N TYR A 17 4.62 17.92 -9.14
CA TYR A 17 5.79 17.22 -9.71
C TYR A 17 6.96 18.14 -10.10
N SER A 18 7.09 19.31 -9.47
CA SER A 18 8.06 20.35 -9.84
C SER A 18 9.54 19.92 -9.85
N LEU A 19 9.90 18.85 -9.12
CA LEU A 19 11.25 18.30 -9.10
C LEU A 19 11.38 16.95 -9.85
N GLY A 20 10.28 16.42 -10.39
CA GLY A 20 10.16 15.08 -10.95
C GLY A 20 9.10 14.22 -10.25
N MET A 21 8.76 13.07 -10.83
CA MET A 21 7.81 12.11 -10.24
C MET A 21 8.55 11.10 -9.37
N LEU A 22 8.00 10.80 -8.19
CA LEU A 22 8.44 9.69 -7.35
C LEU A 22 7.86 8.38 -7.90
N GLU A 23 8.69 7.35 -7.96
CA GLU A 23 8.30 6.05 -8.49
C GLU A 23 7.68 5.18 -7.41
N TYR A 24 6.65 4.44 -7.78
CA TYR A 24 6.00 3.49 -6.90
C TYR A 24 5.92 2.12 -7.58
N ARG A 25 5.64 1.08 -6.79
CA ARG A 25 5.08 -0.17 -7.30
C ARG A 25 3.61 -0.20 -6.96
N THR A 26 2.83 -0.83 -7.81
CA THR A 26 1.42 -1.09 -7.53
C THR A 26 1.13 -2.58 -7.59
N VAL A 27 -0.03 -2.95 -7.09
CA VAL A 27 -0.53 -4.31 -7.12
C VAL A 27 -1.93 -4.30 -7.71
N ASN A 28 -2.20 -5.27 -8.57
CA ASN A 28 -3.54 -5.52 -9.08
C ASN A 28 -4.12 -6.76 -8.41
N PHE A 29 -5.39 -6.72 -8.05
CA PHE A 29 -6.09 -7.87 -7.48
C PHE A 29 -7.14 -8.37 -8.45
N GLU A 30 -7.02 -9.61 -8.87
CA GLU A 30 -8.08 -10.31 -9.60
C GLU A 30 -8.87 -11.19 -8.64
N GLN A 31 -10.15 -10.89 -8.48
CA GLN A 31 -11.02 -11.61 -7.57
C GLN A 31 -11.79 -12.71 -8.29
N GLU A 32 -11.78 -13.91 -7.71
CA GLU A 32 -12.50 -15.08 -8.21
C GLU A 32 -13.37 -15.66 -7.09
N ILE A 33 -14.52 -16.24 -7.47
CA ILE A 33 -15.44 -16.89 -6.55
C ILE A 33 -15.57 -18.36 -6.96
N TYR A 34 -15.42 -19.26 -6.00
CA TYR A 34 -15.51 -20.70 -6.20
C TYR A 34 -16.64 -21.30 -5.38
N ASP A 35 -17.37 -22.25 -5.97
CA ASP A 35 -18.38 -23.08 -5.30
C ASP A 35 -17.71 -24.25 -4.56
N CYS A 36 -16.73 -23.92 -3.71
CA CYS A 36 -16.12 -24.84 -2.77
C CYS A 36 -15.89 -24.15 -1.42
N PRO A 37 -15.91 -24.93 -0.33
CA PRO A 37 -15.72 -24.36 0.99
C PRO A 37 -14.28 -23.93 1.28
N ASN A 38 -13.30 -24.50 0.59
CA ASN A 38 -11.90 -24.27 0.87
C ASN A 38 -11.07 -24.44 -0.40
N TYR A 39 -10.48 -23.35 -0.90
CA TYR A 39 -9.68 -23.35 -2.13
C TYR A 39 -8.24 -23.78 -1.86
N GLN A 40 -7.60 -23.21 -0.83
CA GLN A 40 -6.17 -23.42 -0.58
C GLN A 40 -5.81 -23.74 0.89
N GLY A 41 -6.77 -23.62 1.81
CA GLY A 41 -6.59 -24.02 3.22
C GLY A 41 -5.76 -23.07 4.05
N ASN A 42 -5.45 -21.87 3.54
CA ASN A 42 -4.69 -20.86 4.26
C ASN A 42 -5.06 -19.45 3.75
N ALA A 43 -4.93 -18.43 4.60
CA ALA A 43 -5.29 -17.06 4.24
C ALA A 43 -4.44 -16.52 3.09
N VAL A 44 -3.13 -16.82 3.08
CA VAL A 44 -2.20 -16.35 2.04
C VAL A 44 -1.25 -17.48 1.67
N ILE A 45 -1.12 -17.75 0.38
CA ILE A 45 -0.07 -18.61 -0.19
C ILE A 45 0.73 -17.79 -1.19
N ASN A 46 2.05 -17.74 -1.01
CA ASN A 46 2.97 -17.07 -1.93
C ASN A 46 3.42 -18.03 -3.02
N TYR A 47 3.55 -17.51 -4.24
CA TYR A 47 4.09 -18.22 -5.39
C TYR A 47 5.40 -17.54 -5.77
N THR A 48 6.49 -18.30 -5.74
CA THR A 48 7.86 -17.76 -5.90
C THR A 48 8.49 -18.16 -7.23
N GLU A 49 7.80 -18.99 -8.00
CA GLU A 49 8.16 -19.46 -9.32
C GLU A 49 8.00 -18.33 -10.34
N HIS A 50 8.98 -18.16 -11.22
CA HIS A 50 8.99 -17.08 -12.21
C HIS A 50 7.87 -17.25 -13.25
N GLU A 51 7.48 -18.50 -13.53
CA GLU A 51 6.45 -18.85 -14.51
C GLU A 51 5.02 -18.53 -14.01
N VAL A 52 4.85 -18.29 -12.71
CA VAL A 52 3.56 -17.93 -12.12
C VAL A 52 3.38 -16.41 -12.19
N PRO A 53 2.32 -15.90 -12.83
CA PRO A 53 2.19 -14.46 -13.10
C PRO A 53 1.79 -13.62 -11.87
N TYR A 54 1.28 -14.25 -10.81
CA TYR A 54 0.87 -13.59 -9.56
C TYR A 54 1.84 -13.93 -8.42
N THR A 55 2.00 -13.01 -7.47
CA THR A 55 2.91 -13.15 -6.32
C THR A 55 2.30 -13.95 -5.18
N ARG A 56 0.98 -13.86 -4.99
CA ARG A 56 0.24 -14.61 -3.96
C ARG A 56 -1.23 -14.79 -4.31
N VAL A 57 -1.83 -15.80 -3.68
CA VAL A 57 -3.29 -15.98 -3.62
C VAL A 57 -3.76 -15.79 -2.19
N ILE A 58 -4.78 -14.95 -2.03
CA ILE A 58 -5.41 -14.62 -0.75
C ILE A 58 -6.78 -15.29 -0.72
N GLU A 59 -7.01 -16.21 0.22
CA GLU A 59 -8.34 -16.79 0.48
C GLU A 59 -8.93 -16.14 1.74
N HIS A 60 -9.78 -15.13 1.52
CA HIS A 60 -10.15 -14.13 2.53
C HIS A 60 -10.79 -14.70 3.79
N LYS A 61 -11.57 -15.78 3.65
CA LYS A 61 -12.32 -16.36 4.79
C LYS A 61 -11.41 -16.81 5.94
N HIS A 62 -10.17 -17.23 5.64
CA HIS A 62 -9.24 -17.73 6.67
C HIS A 62 -8.65 -16.62 7.54
N PHE A 63 -8.92 -15.34 7.27
CA PHE A 63 -8.57 -14.25 8.21
C PHE A 63 -9.50 -14.21 9.43
N GLU A 64 -10.76 -14.64 9.28
CA GLU A 64 -11.81 -14.45 10.30
C GLU A 64 -12.57 -15.75 10.65
N MET A 65 -12.49 -16.79 9.82
CA MET A 65 -13.14 -18.09 10.03
C MET A 65 -12.13 -19.17 10.42
N PHE A 66 -12.53 -20.03 11.36
CA PHE A 66 -11.66 -21.08 11.92
C PHE A 66 -12.42 -22.39 12.11
N GLY A 67 -11.71 -23.52 12.07
CA GLY A 67 -12.28 -24.84 12.36
C GLY A 67 -13.43 -25.21 11.42
N THR A 68 -14.54 -25.70 11.97
CA THR A 68 -15.69 -26.15 11.18
C THR A 68 -16.37 -25.03 10.40
N ALA A 69 -16.30 -23.78 10.90
CA ALA A 69 -16.91 -22.62 10.26
C ALA A 69 -16.38 -22.36 8.83
N VAL A 70 -15.12 -22.71 8.57
CA VAL A 70 -14.54 -22.64 7.21
C VAL A 70 -15.31 -23.54 6.24
N ASN A 71 -15.63 -24.76 6.68
CA ASN A 71 -16.30 -25.77 5.86
C ASN A 71 -17.81 -25.56 5.73
N GLU A 72 -18.42 -24.88 6.70
CA GLU A 72 -19.83 -24.47 6.67
C GLU A 72 -20.08 -23.35 5.64
N CYS A 73 -19.05 -22.54 5.35
CA CYS A 73 -19.08 -21.54 4.30
C CYS A 73 -18.83 -22.19 2.92
N LEU A 74 -19.89 -22.59 2.23
CA LEU A 74 -19.84 -23.41 1.01
C LEU A 74 -19.21 -22.75 -0.23
N LYS A 75 -19.03 -21.42 -0.22
CA LYS A 75 -18.36 -20.67 -1.28
C LYS A 75 -17.12 -19.99 -0.74
N THR A 76 -16.13 -19.78 -1.57
CA THR A 76 -14.93 -19.04 -1.19
C THR A 76 -14.61 -17.95 -2.20
N VAL A 77 -14.03 -16.86 -1.70
CA VAL A 77 -13.57 -15.73 -2.49
C VAL A 77 -12.06 -15.69 -2.36
N ILE A 78 -11.38 -15.69 -3.50
CA ILE A 78 -9.93 -15.53 -3.55
C ILE A 78 -9.55 -14.26 -4.30
N SER A 79 -8.37 -13.71 -3.99
CA SER A 79 -7.73 -12.68 -4.78
C SER A 79 -6.33 -13.12 -5.20
N LYS A 80 -6.06 -13.10 -6.50
CA LYS A 80 -4.71 -13.22 -7.07
C LYS A 80 -4.07 -11.83 -7.11
N GLU A 81 -2.91 -11.68 -6.49
CA GLU A 81 -2.15 -10.42 -6.47
C GLU A 81 -1.09 -10.42 -7.58
N TYR A 82 -1.11 -9.41 -8.44
CA TYR A 82 -0.13 -9.22 -9.50
C TYR A 82 0.72 -8.00 -9.18
N SER A 83 2.05 -8.17 -9.11
CA SER A 83 2.96 -7.03 -9.01
C SER A 83 3.10 -6.38 -10.37
N VAL A 84 2.73 -5.10 -10.47
CA VAL A 84 2.82 -4.36 -11.73
C VAL A 84 3.57 -3.05 -11.52
N GLU A 85 4.26 -2.62 -12.57
CA GLU A 85 4.91 -1.31 -12.59
C GLU A 85 3.85 -0.21 -12.48
N TRP A 86 4.06 0.74 -11.57
CA TRP A 86 3.14 1.84 -11.40
C TRP A 86 3.20 2.79 -12.59
N LYS A 87 2.04 3.34 -12.98
CA LYS A 87 1.92 4.40 -13.97
C LYS A 87 1.07 5.54 -13.41
N PRO A 88 1.22 6.77 -13.92
CA PRO A 88 0.32 7.87 -13.57
C PRO A 88 -1.15 7.45 -13.68
N GLY A 89 -1.93 7.73 -12.64
CA GLY A 89 -3.33 7.31 -12.51
C GLY A 89 -3.56 5.98 -11.78
N MET A 90 -2.50 5.20 -11.51
CA MET A 90 -2.60 4.00 -10.67
C MET A 90 -2.44 4.34 -9.18
N GLU A 91 -2.99 3.49 -8.32
CA GLU A 91 -2.84 3.63 -6.87
C GLU A 91 -1.39 3.32 -6.47
N PRO A 92 -0.68 4.22 -5.77
CA PRO A 92 0.66 3.95 -5.28
C PRO A 92 0.59 3.01 -4.08
N TYR A 93 1.10 1.79 -4.24
CA TYR A 93 1.35 0.95 -3.08
C TYR A 93 2.77 1.24 -2.59
N TYR A 94 3.80 0.57 -3.08
CA TYR A 94 5.11 0.56 -2.42
C TYR A 94 6.04 1.64 -2.98
N PRO A 95 6.72 2.46 -2.15
CA PRO A 95 7.76 3.35 -2.65
C PRO A 95 8.91 2.52 -3.25
N VAL A 96 9.47 2.98 -4.37
CA VAL A 96 10.69 2.39 -4.92
C VAL A 96 11.89 2.95 -4.16
N ASN A 97 12.57 2.09 -3.41
CA ASN A 97 13.69 2.47 -2.54
C ASN A 97 15.03 2.33 -3.27
N ASP A 98 15.30 3.23 -4.22
CA ASP A 98 16.60 3.32 -4.89
C ASP A 98 17.25 4.70 -4.69
N LEU A 99 18.47 4.87 -5.21
CA LEU A 99 19.23 6.10 -5.02
C LEU A 99 18.51 7.32 -5.64
N TYR A 100 17.89 7.16 -6.80
CA TYR A 100 17.20 8.22 -7.52
C TYR A 100 16.01 8.74 -6.70
N ASN A 101 15.10 7.84 -6.34
CA ASN A 101 13.87 8.15 -5.62
C ASN A 101 14.16 8.65 -4.21
N ASN A 102 15.14 8.07 -3.50
CA ASN A 102 15.53 8.55 -2.18
C ASN A 102 16.05 9.99 -2.24
N THR A 103 16.90 10.30 -3.23
CA THR A 103 17.44 11.66 -3.43
C THR A 103 16.32 12.65 -3.79
N LEU A 104 15.40 12.26 -4.68
CA LEU A 104 14.27 13.10 -5.06
C LEU A 104 13.32 13.36 -3.88
N ALA A 105 13.01 12.32 -3.09
CA ALA A 105 12.16 12.43 -1.91
C ALA A 105 12.76 13.37 -0.84
N GLU A 106 14.08 13.34 -0.63
CA GLU A 106 14.75 14.28 0.28
C GLU A 106 14.61 15.74 -0.17
N ARG A 107 14.69 16.00 -1.48
CA ARG A 107 14.51 17.35 -2.03
C ARG A 107 13.08 17.85 -1.79
N TYR A 108 12.07 17.00 -2.02
CA TYR A 108 10.69 17.37 -1.69
C TYR A 108 10.45 17.54 -0.19
N ARG A 109 11.04 16.68 0.65
CA ARG A 109 10.95 16.83 2.11
C ARG A 109 11.58 18.14 2.58
N THR A 110 12.64 18.59 1.93
CA THR A 110 13.24 19.91 2.19
C THR A 110 12.27 21.05 1.85
N LEU A 111 11.48 20.94 0.77
CA LEU A 111 10.41 21.90 0.47
C LEU A 111 9.31 21.87 1.55
N ALA A 112 8.89 20.67 1.96
CA ALA A 112 7.86 20.46 2.99
C ALA A 112 8.20 21.10 4.34
N LEU A 113 9.48 21.22 4.70
CA LEU A 113 9.91 21.92 5.93
C LEU A 113 9.57 23.42 5.92
N HIS A 114 9.33 24.02 4.76
CA HIS A 114 9.01 25.45 4.64
C HIS A 114 7.51 25.74 4.70
N GLU A 115 6.66 24.69 4.64
CA GLU A 115 5.21 24.83 4.72
C GLU A 115 4.77 25.04 6.18
N LYS A 116 4.36 26.26 6.50
CA LYS A 116 4.05 26.64 7.89
C LYS A 116 2.72 26.07 8.41
N ASN A 117 1.77 25.84 7.51
CA ASN A 117 0.40 25.46 7.84
C ASN A 117 0.05 24.07 7.29
N VAL A 118 1.05 23.28 6.88
CA VAL A 118 0.83 21.93 6.33
C VAL A 118 1.68 20.93 7.09
N ILE A 119 1.03 19.92 7.63
CA ILE A 119 1.64 18.78 8.29
C ILE A 119 1.67 17.62 7.29
N PHE A 120 2.87 17.21 6.89
CA PHE A 120 3.07 16.03 6.06
C PHE A 120 3.23 14.79 6.95
N GLY A 121 2.44 13.75 6.66
CA GLY A 121 2.49 12.51 7.44
C GLY A 121 1.92 11.31 6.70
N GLY A 122 2.36 10.11 7.08
CA GLY A 122 1.90 8.87 6.47
C GLY A 122 2.76 8.41 5.30
N ARG A 123 2.42 7.22 4.80
CA ARG A 123 3.17 6.48 3.78
C ARG A 123 3.55 7.31 2.56
N LEU A 124 2.58 8.03 1.99
CA LEU A 124 2.76 8.74 0.72
C LEU A 124 3.44 10.09 0.91
N ALA A 125 3.02 10.87 1.91
CA ALA A 125 3.55 12.21 2.17
C ALA A 125 4.98 12.18 2.74
N GLU A 126 5.38 11.06 3.37
CA GLU A 126 6.75 10.88 3.85
C GLU A 126 7.60 10.01 2.90
N TYR A 127 7.00 9.48 1.83
CA TYR A 127 7.60 8.53 0.88
C TYR A 127 8.33 7.38 1.60
N ARG A 128 7.59 6.68 2.47
CA ARG A 128 8.14 5.60 3.31
C ARG A 128 7.17 4.44 3.39
N TYR A 129 7.72 3.23 3.45
CA TYR A 129 6.94 2.02 3.72
C TYR A 129 6.68 1.90 5.22
N TYR A 130 5.41 1.87 5.60
CA TYR A 130 4.97 1.73 6.99
C TYR A 130 3.95 0.61 7.13
N ASP A 131 4.13 -0.22 8.14
CA ASP A 131 3.07 -1.09 8.64
C ASP A 131 2.05 -0.28 9.46
N MET A 132 0.84 -0.82 9.60
CA MET A 132 -0.28 -0.10 10.24
C MET A 132 0.02 0.32 11.68
N ASN A 133 0.61 -0.55 12.49
CA ASN A 133 0.96 -0.23 13.88
C ASN A 133 2.02 0.87 13.96
N VAL A 134 3.04 0.83 13.09
CA VAL A 134 4.14 1.81 13.08
C VAL A 134 3.61 3.20 12.77
N ILE A 135 2.70 3.34 11.80
CA ILE A 135 2.13 4.65 11.49
C ILE A 135 1.19 5.16 12.58
N ILE A 136 0.41 4.29 13.21
CA ILE A 136 -0.44 4.65 14.35
C ILE A 136 0.41 5.15 15.53
N GLU A 137 1.45 4.39 15.90
CA GLU A 137 2.37 4.78 16.97
C GLU A 137 3.03 6.13 16.68
N LYS A 138 3.49 6.33 15.44
CA LYS A 138 4.10 7.58 15.01
C LYS A 138 3.15 8.77 15.06
N LEU A 139 1.87 8.57 14.76
CA LEU A 139 0.84 9.62 14.86
C LEU A 139 0.53 9.95 16.32
N LEU A 140 0.42 8.95 17.19
CA LEU A 140 0.12 9.15 18.61
C LEU A 140 1.29 9.78 19.38
N THR A 141 2.52 9.59 18.90
CA THR A 141 3.74 10.17 19.51
C THR A 141 4.11 11.54 18.95
N LYS A 142 3.60 11.92 17.76
CA LYS A 142 3.75 13.29 17.23
C LYS A 142 2.80 14.23 18.01
N CYS A 143 3.37 15.05 18.89
CA CYS A 143 2.69 16.26 19.36
C CYS A 143 2.68 17.28 18.22
N PHE A 144 1.48 17.69 17.78
CA PHE A 144 1.28 18.79 16.83
C PHE A 144 1.02 20.10 17.56
#